data_AF-A0A7C4MWN7-F1
#
_entry.id   AF-A0A7C4MWN7-F1
#
_cell.length_a   1.000
_cell.length_b   1.000
_cell.length_c   1.000
_cell.angle_alpha   90.00
_cell.angle_beta   90.00
_cell.angle_gamma   90.00
#
_symmetry.space_group_name_H-M   'P 1'
#
loop_
_entity.id
_entity.type
_entity.pdbx_description
1 polymer ?
#
loop_
_entity_poly.entity_id
_entity_poly.type
_entity_poly.pdbx_seq_one_letter_code
_entity_poly.pdbx_strand_id
1 'polypeptide(L)'
;VGAYGGRAEIMDQILPAGKVFQAGTLSGNPLATAAGIATLELLRDSNPYPYLERLGARLEDGLRRAAADAGLPVQLARCGSMLTLFFADAAVVDWESAVRCNTQRYAQFFWQMIHRGVYLPCSQYEAMFFSTAHGETEIDRTIAAAAEAMAHLASLER
;
A
#
# COMPACT_ATOMS: atom_id res chain seq x y z
N VAL A 1 -9.60 7.61 -12.14
CA VAL A 1 -10.78 7.12 -12.90
C VAL A 1 -11.40 6.00 -12.11
N GLY A 2 -12.71 5.99 -11.92
CA GLY A 2 -13.44 4.84 -11.36
C GLY A 2 -14.26 4.18 -12.47
N ALA A 3 -14.39 2.85 -12.43
CA ALA A 3 -15.24 2.09 -13.31
C ALA A 3 -15.88 0.94 -12.53
N TYR A 4 -17.10 0.58 -12.89
CA TYR A 4 -17.74 -0.67 -12.48
C TYR A 4 -18.12 -1.42 -13.74
N GLY A 5 -17.95 -2.74 -13.71
CA GLY A 5 -18.22 -3.63 -14.83
C GLY A 5 -18.56 -5.01 -14.30
N GLY A 6 -19.14 -5.85 -15.16
CA GLY A 6 -19.58 -7.17 -14.77
C GLY A 6 -20.18 -7.92 -15.95
N ARG A 7 -21.07 -8.87 -15.65
CA ARG A 7 -21.76 -9.64 -16.69
C ARG A 7 -22.64 -8.73 -17.54
N ALA A 8 -22.68 -8.97 -18.84
CA ALA A 8 -23.34 -8.12 -19.81
C ALA A 8 -24.83 -7.93 -19.48
N GLU A 9 -25.54 -8.99 -19.12
CA GLU A 9 -26.97 -8.94 -18.80
C GLU A 9 -27.30 -8.06 -17.59
N ILE A 10 -26.32 -7.80 -16.71
CA ILE A 10 -26.45 -6.84 -15.61
C ILE A 10 -26.17 -5.42 -16.10
N MET A 11 -25.10 -5.22 -16.88
CA MET A 11 -24.71 -3.90 -17.39
C MET A 11 -25.73 -3.33 -18.37
N ASP A 12 -26.45 -4.19 -19.09
CA ASP A 12 -27.59 -3.81 -19.95
C ASP A 12 -28.78 -3.23 -19.17
N GLN A 13 -28.77 -3.28 -17.82
CA GLN A 13 -29.76 -2.61 -16.99
C GLN A 13 -29.44 -1.14 -16.74
N ILE A 14 -28.21 -0.67 -17.01
CA ILE A 14 -27.80 0.72 -16.78
C ILE A 14 -28.31 1.60 -17.93
N LEU A 15 -28.82 2.78 -17.62
CA LEU A 15 -29.23 3.76 -18.63
C LEU A 15 -28.04 4.15 -19.53
N PRO A 16 -28.26 4.35 -20.85
CA PRO A 16 -29.54 4.39 -21.53
C PRO A 16 -30.07 3.01 -22.01
N ALA A 17 -29.32 1.92 -21.83
CA ALA A 17 -29.70 0.59 -22.32
C ALA A 17 -30.84 -0.04 -21.50
N GLY A 18 -30.85 0.20 -20.18
CA GLY A 18 -31.86 -0.32 -19.26
C GLY A 18 -32.61 0.76 -18.49
N LYS A 19 -32.91 0.49 -17.23
CA LYS A 19 -33.78 1.33 -16.37
C LYS A 19 -33.08 1.90 -15.13
N VAL A 20 -31.87 1.46 -14.83
CA VAL A 20 -31.11 1.88 -13.64
C VAL A 20 -30.34 3.15 -13.99
N PHE A 21 -30.63 4.23 -13.26
CA PHE A 21 -30.00 5.52 -13.49
C PHE A 21 -28.61 5.59 -12.83
N GLN A 22 -27.60 5.90 -13.65
CA GLN A 22 -26.29 6.30 -13.19
C GLN A 22 -25.82 7.47 -14.06
N ALA A 23 -25.35 8.54 -13.41
CA ALA A 23 -24.81 9.70 -14.10
C ALA A 23 -23.61 10.26 -13.33
N GLY A 24 -22.83 11.10 -14.01
CA GLY A 24 -21.73 11.86 -13.42
C GLY A 24 -21.18 12.84 -14.45
N THR A 25 -21.16 14.13 -14.13
CA THR A 25 -20.81 15.21 -15.08
C THR A 25 -19.45 15.01 -15.75
N LEU A 26 -18.48 14.44 -15.02
CA LEU A 26 -17.13 14.20 -15.50
C LEU A 26 -16.83 12.72 -15.76
N SER A 27 -17.85 11.85 -15.70
CA SER A 27 -17.72 10.45 -16.09
C SER A 27 -17.34 10.39 -17.58
N GLY A 28 -16.21 9.74 -17.88
CA GLY A 28 -15.71 9.64 -19.26
C GLY A 28 -15.09 10.94 -19.82
N ASN A 29 -14.75 11.92 -18.98
CA ASN A 29 -14.07 13.13 -19.47
C ASN A 29 -12.76 12.76 -20.22
N PRO A 30 -12.41 13.49 -21.30
CA PRO A 30 -11.36 13.08 -22.22
C PRO A 30 -9.97 13.06 -21.56
N LEU A 31 -9.69 13.97 -20.62
CA LEU A 31 -8.40 14.03 -19.94
C LEU A 31 -8.15 12.79 -19.09
N ALA A 32 -9.10 12.44 -18.22
CA ALA A 32 -8.97 11.28 -17.35
C ALA A 32 -8.98 9.97 -18.16
N THR A 33 -9.75 9.92 -19.25
CA THR A 33 -9.81 8.77 -20.15
C THR A 33 -8.48 8.57 -20.88
N ALA A 34 -7.89 9.63 -21.45
CA ALA A 34 -6.60 9.56 -22.13
C ALA A 34 -5.47 9.13 -21.18
N ALA A 35 -5.41 9.69 -19.96
CA ALA A 35 -4.42 9.32 -18.95
C ALA A 35 -4.59 7.85 -18.49
N GLY A 36 -5.84 7.40 -18.33
CA GLY A 36 -6.17 6.03 -17.97
C GLY A 36 -5.75 5.03 -19.04
N ILE A 37 -6.09 5.30 -20.31
CA ILE A 37 -5.70 4.46 -21.46
C ILE A 37 -4.17 4.32 -21.53
N ALA A 38 -3.45 5.45 -21.55
CA ALA A 38 -1.99 5.44 -21.65
C ALA A 38 -1.35 4.65 -20.49
N THR A 39 -1.88 4.80 -19.27
CA THR A 39 -1.39 4.06 -18.10
C THR A 39 -1.63 2.55 -18.26
N LEU A 40 -2.83 2.14 -18.67
CA LEU A 40 -3.16 0.71 -18.85
C LEU A 40 -2.37 0.08 -20.00
N GLU A 41 -2.14 0.80 -21.09
CA GLU A 41 -1.29 0.34 -22.20
C GLU A 41 0.15 0.12 -21.73
N LEU A 42 0.73 1.09 -21.01
CA LEU A 42 2.07 0.94 -20.44
C LEU A 42 2.15 -0.25 -19.48
N LEU A 43 1.15 -0.45 -18.60
CA LEU A 43 1.12 -1.58 -17.67
C LEU A 43 0.99 -2.93 -18.39
N ARG A 44 0.15 -3.01 -19.44
CA ARG A 44 -0.01 -4.21 -20.26
C ARG A 44 1.28 -4.57 -20.99
N ASP A 45 1.92 -3.59 -21.60
CA ASP A 45 3.04 -3.82 -22.51
C ASP A 45 4.37 -4.01 -21.76
N SER A 46 4.56 -3.30 -20.63
CA SER A 46 5.78 -3.44 -19.80
C SER A 46 5.69 -4.54 -18.74
N ASN A 47 4.49 -4.91 -18.31
CA ASN A 47 4.22 -5.89 -17.26
C ASN A 47 5.16 -5.73 -16.02
N PRO A 48 5.00 -4.65 -15.23
CA PRO A 48 5.93 -4.35 -14.14
C PRO A 48 5.74 -5.24 -12.90
N TYR A 49 4.66 -6.01 -12.83
CA TYR A 49 4.24 -6.72 -11.63
C TYR A 49 5.29 -7.71 -11.09
N PRO A 50 6.04 -8.49 -11.89
CA PRO A 50 7.10 -9.36 -11.36
C PRO A 50 8.26 -8.58 -10.73
N TYR A 51 8.61 -7.42 -11.29
CA TYR A 51 9.63 -6.54 -10.72
C TYR A 51 9.15 -5.95 -9.38
N LEU A 52 7.91 -5.47 -9.35
CA LEU A 52 7.27 -4.91 -8.17
C LEU A 52 7.09 -5.94 -7.06
N GLU A 53 6.76 -7.20 -7.39
CA GLU A 53 6.71 -8.33 -6.47
C GLU A 53 8.08 -8.57 -5.81
N ARG A 54 9.17 -8.58 -6.60
CA ARG A 54 10.53 -8.76 -6.08
C ARG A 54 10.92 -7.65 -5.09
N LEU A 55 10.63 -6.40 -5.44
CA LEU A 55 10.88 -5.27 -4.55
C LEU A 55 10.02 -5.34 -3.29
N GLY A 56 8.76 -5.74 -3.42
CA GLY A 56 7.84 -5.91 -2.30
C GLY A 56 8.32 -6.97 -1.31
N ALA A 57 8.79 -8.12 -1.80
CA ALA A 57 9.37 -9.16 -0.97
C ALA A 57 10.64 -8.68 -0.24
N ARG A 58 11.53 -7.96 -0.93
CA ARG A 58 12.73 -7.37 -0.31
C ARG A 58 12.37 -6.38 0.81
N LEU A 59 11.38 -5.52 0.56
CA LEU A 59 10.90 -4.57 1.55
C LEU A 59 10.29 -5.27 2.76
N GLU A 60 9.45 -6.30 2.55
CA GLU A 60 8.88 -7.12 3.62
C GLU A 60 9.97 -7.76 4.49
N ASP A 61 10.94 -8.43 3.87
CA ASP A 61 12.04 -9.09 4.58
C ASP A 61 12.90 -8.08 5.36
N GLY A 62 13.12 -6.90 4.79
CA GLY A 62 13.86 -5.82 5.44
C GLY A 62 13.13 -5.28 6.67
N LEU A 63 11.83 -4.99 6.54
CA LEU A 63 11.00 -4.49 7.65
C LEU A 63 10.85 -5.54 8.76
N ARG A 64 10.68 -6.82 8.39
CA ARG A 64 10.59 -7.92 9.35
C ARG A 64 11.88 -8.06 10.17
N ARG A 65 13.04 -7.97 9.52
CA ARG A 65 14.35 -8.00 10.19
C ARG A 65 14.56 -6.80 11.10
N ALA A 66 14.29 -5.59 10.59
CA ALA A 66 14.37 -4.36 11.38
C ALA A 66 13.55 -4.42 12.68
N ALA A 67 12.32 -4.93 12.61
CA ALA A 67 11.47 -5.07 13.77
C ALA A 67 11.98 -6.14 14.75
N ALA A 68 12.44 -7.29 14.23
CA ALA A 68 13.01 -8.37 15.04
C ALA A 68 14.28 -7.91 15.79
N ASP A 69 15.18 -7.21 15.12
CA ASP A 69 16.42 -6.68 15.72
C ASP A 69 16.12 -5.63 16.81
N ALA A 70 15.04 -4.86 16.65
CA ALA A 70 14.56 -3.92 17.65
C ALA A 70 13.71 -4.56 18.77
N GLY A 71 13.39 -5.86 18.67
CA GLY A 71 12.50 -6.54 19.62
C GLY A 71 11.05 -6.06 19.59
N LEU A 72 10.61 -5.46 18.47
CA LEU A 72 9.25 -4.93 18.34
C LEU A 72 8.32 -5.96 17.68
N PRO A 73 7.18 -6.30 18.31
CA PRO A 73 6.20 -7.18 17.73
C PRO A 73 5.49 -6.49 16.56
N VAL A 74 5.68 -7.04 15.36
CA VAL A 74 5.00 -6.58 14.14
C VAL A 74 4.47 -7.75 13.33
N GLN A 75 3.38 -7.49 12.60
CA GLN A 75 2.91 -8.34 11.52
C GLN A 75 3.01 -7.59 10.20
N LEU A 76 3.34 -8.31 9.14
CA LEU A 76 3.36 -7.78 7.79
C LEU A 76 2.35 -8.57 6.95
N ALA A 77 1.50 -7.84 6.25
CA ALA A 77 0.61 -8.41 5.24
C ALA A 77 1.05 -7.88 3.88
N ARG A 78 1.34 -8.78 2.93
CA ARG A 78 1.76 -8.41 1.58
C ARG A 78 1.00 -9.19 0.52
N CYS A 79 0.67 -8.51 -0.57
CA CYS A 79 0.19 -9.09 -1.82
C CYS A 79 0.75 -8.27 -2.98
N GLY A 80 1.62 -8.83 -3.82
CA GLY A 80 2.25 -8.01 -4.86
C GLY A 80 3.18 -6.96 -4.24
N SER A 81 3.04 -5.73 -4.76
CA SER A 81 3.63 -4.52 -4.21
C SER A 81 2.78 -3.80 -3.16
N MET A 82 1.68 -4.40 -2.70
CA MET A 82 0.89 -3.88 -1.58
C MET A 82 1.42 -4.49 -0.29
N LEU A 83 1.83 -3.67 0.66
CA LEU A 83 2.36 -4.11 1.94
C LEU A 83 1.74 -3.29 3.07
N THR A 84 1.42 -3.90 4.20
CA THR A 84 0.99 -3.19 5.41
C THR A 84 1.79 -3.71 6.60
N LEU A 85 2.39 -2.81 7.37
CA LEU A 85 3.07 -3.12 8.62
C LEU A 85 2.14 -2.80 9.79
N PHE A 86 1.82 -3.82 10.59
CA PHE A 86 1.01 -3.73 11.79
C PHE A 86 1.88 -3.86 13.03
N PHE A 87 1.79 -2.92 13.97
CA PHE A 87 2.33 -3.12 15.31
C PHE A 87 1.39 -4.00 16.12
N ALA A 88 1.64 -5.31 16.12
CA ALA A 88 0.78 -6.32 16.73
C ALA A 88 1.56 -7.60 17.08
N ASP A 89 1.18 -8.23 18.19
CA ASP A 89 1.78 -9.49 18.67
C ASP A 89 1.23 -10.73 17.95
N ALA A 90 0.01 -10.66 17.43
CA ALA A 90 -0.69 -11.76 16.79
C ALA A 90 -1.03 -11.43 15.33
N ALA A 91 -1.25 -12.46 14.52
CA ALA A 91 -1.58 -12.33 13.11
C ALA A 91 -2.79 -11.39 12.88
N VAL A 92 -2.69 -10.56 11.84
CA VAL A 92 -3.75 -9.64 11.39
C VAL A 92 -4.34 -10.21 10.10
N VAL A 93 -5.56 -10.75 10.20
CA VAL A 93 -6.23 -11.49 9.11
C VAL A 93 -7.62 -10.96 8.78
N ASP A 94 -8.12 -10.01 9.58
CA ASP A 94 -9.44 -9.43 9.47
C ASP A 94 -9.47 -8.04 10.14
N TRP A 95 -10.64 -7.37 10.07
CA TRP A 95 -10.84 -6.08 10.69
C TRP A 95 -10.70 -6.13 12.21
N GLU A 96 -11.21 -7.18 12.85
CA GLU A 96 -11.20 -7.31 14.32
C GLU A 96 -9.77 -7.39 14.86
N SER A 97 -8.88 -8.10 14.17
CA SER A 97 -7.45 -8.16 14.49
C SER A 97 -6.73 -6.86 14.16
N ALA A 98 -7.08 -6.19 13.04
CA ALA A 98 -6.47 -4.92 12.67
C ALA A 98 -6.74 -3.81 13.70
N VAL A 99 -7.97 -3.68 14.20
CA VAL A 99 -8.30 -2.60 15.16
C VAL A 99 -7.64 -2.77 16.53
N ARG A 100 -7.10 -3.95 16.84
CA ARG A 100 -6.32 -4.21 18.06
C ARG A 100 -4.86 -3.80 17.95
N CYS A 101 -4.38 -3.44 16.76
CA CYS A 101 -3.00 -2.99 16.54
C CYS A 101 -2.69 -1.69 17.32
N ASN A 102 -1.42 -1.54 17.70
CA ASN A 102 -0.96 -0.36 18.43
C ASN A 102 -0.80 0.85 17.49
N THR A 103 -1.88 1.61 17.33
CA THR A 103 -1.93 2.81 16.48
C THR A 103 -1.05 3.96 16.98
N GLN A 104 -0.82 4.05 18.30
CA GLN A 104 0.07 5.07 18.87
C GLN A 104 1.52 4.80 18.49
N ARG A 105 1.98 3.54 18.58
CA ARG A 105 3.31 3.13 18.14
C ARG A 105 3.48 3.33 16.62
N TYR A 106 2.44 3.03 15.84
CA TYR A 106 2.45 3.34 14.40
C TYR A 106 2.62 4.84 14.15
N ALA A 107 1.90 5.70 14.86
CA ALA A 107 2.02 7.15 14.68
C ALA A 107 3.44 7.64 14.99
N GLN A 108 4.08 7.11 16.04
CA GLN A 108 5.48 7.42 16.36
C GLN A 108 6.42 6.91 15.26
N PHE A 109 6.24 5.68 14.79
CA PHE A 109 7.00 5.12 13.66
C PHE A 109 6.87 5.96 12.40
N PHE A 110 5.65 6.35 12.04
CA PHE A 110 5.36 7.22 10.90
C PHE A 110 6.17 8.53 10.97
N TRP A 111 6.18 9.21 12.11
CA TRP A 111 6.97 10.44 12.28
C TRP A 111 8.47 10.19 12.20
N GLN A 112 8.95 9.08 12.77
CA GLN A 112 10.36 8.70 12.64
C GLN A 112 10.77 8.41 11.18
N MET A 113 9.87 7.86 10.37
CA MET A 113 10.08 7.66 8.94
C MET A 113 10.08 8.99 8.17
N ILE A 114 9.13 9.89 8.47
CA ILE A 114 9.10 11.26 7.93
C ILE A 114 10.41 11.99 8.18
N HIS A 115 10.91 11.95 9.42
CA HIS A 115 12.17 12.61 9.80
C HIS A 115 13.39 12.04 9.08
N ARG A 116 13.29 10.83 8.52
CA ARG A 116 14.31 10.16 7.71
C ARG A 116 14.05 10.28 6.21
N GLY A 117 13.08 11.10 5.81
CA GLY A 117 12.76 11.39 4.41
C GLY A 117 11.96 10.29 3.72
N VAL A 118 11.27 9.42 4.47
CA VAL A 118 10.38 8.39 3.90
C VAL A 118 8.93 8.70 4.27
N TYR A 119 8.11 8.96 3.25
CA TYR A 119 6.68 9.19 3.44
C TYR A 119 5.92 7.87 3.32
N LEU A 120 5.45 7.37 4.46
CA LEU A 120 4.53 6.23 4.54
C LEU A 120 3.07 6.71 4.63
N PRO A 121 2.07 5.83 4.49
CA PRO A 121 0.70 6.21 4.81
C PRO A 121 0.56 6.72 6.25
N CYS A 122 -0.22 7.77 6.47
CA CYS A 122 -0.44 8.36 7.79
C CYS A 122 -1.48 7.60 8.64
N SER A 123 -1.65 6.29 8.40
CA SER A 123 -2.64 5.44 9.05
C SER A 123 -2.15 3.99 9.17
N GLN A 124 -2.33 3.39 10.35
CA GLN A 124 -2.05 1.97 10.61
C GLN A 124 -2.89 1.03 9.73
N TYR A 125 -4.00 1.52 9.16
CA TYR A 125 -4.93 0.72 8.40
C TYR A 125 -4.75 0.84 6.88
N GLU A 126 -3.64 1.44 6.45
CA GLU A 126 -3.35 1.66 5.04
C GLU A 126 -2.16 0.84 4.55
N ALA A 127 -2.28 0.36 3.32
CA ALA A 127 -1.15 -0.24 2.63
C ALA A 127 -0.16 0.84 2.17
N MET A 128 1.13 0.56 2.30
CA MET A 128 2.16 1.32 1.60
C MET A 128 2.26 0.85 0.15
N PHE A 129 2.38 1.82 -0.75
CA PHE A 129 2.49 1.61 -2.19
C PHE A 129 3.82 2.19 -2.68
N PHE A 130 4.44 1.48 -3.62
CA PHE A 130 5.57 1.97 -4.40
C PHE A 130 5.32 1.71 -5.88
N SER A 131 6.09 2.37 -6.74
CA SER A 131 5.87 2.39 -8.19
C SER A 131 7.08 1.87 -8.94
N THR A 132 6.94 1.75 -10.27
CA THR A 132 8.04 1.42 -11.17
C THR A 132 9.18 2.45 -11.18
N ALA A 133 8.96 3.64 -10.62
CA ALA A 133 10.01 4.62 -10.41
C ALA A 133 10.93 4.28 -9.22
N HIS A 134 10.50 3.38 -8.33
CA HIS A 134 11.32 2.95 -7.20
C HIS A 134 12.27 1.83 -7.64
N GLY A 135 13.55 2.03 -7.36
CA GLY A 135 14.63 1.07 -7.54
C GLY A 135 14.96 0.33 -6.24
N GLU A 136 15.96 -0.54 -6.32
CA GLU A 136 16.53 -1.20 -5.14
C GLU A 136 17.09 -0.18 -4.15
N THR A 137 17.66 0.91 -4.64
CA THR A 137 18.19 2.02 -3.82
C THR A 137 17.11 2.62 -2.91
N GLU A 138 15.93 2.93 -3.43
CA GLU A 138 14.83 3.51 -2.64
C GLU A 138 14.29 2.50 -1.63
N ILE A 139 14.21 1.23 -2.00
CA ILE A 139 13.79 0.14 -1.10
C ILE A 139 14.80 -0.02 0.05
N ASP A 140 16.09 -0.06 -0.24
CA ASP A 140 17.14 -0.21 0.76
C ASP A 140 17.20 0.99 1.71
N ARG A 141 17.07 2.21 1.17
CA ARG A 141 16.96 3.43 1.98
C ARG A 141 15.76 3.39 2.91
N THR A 142 14.62 2.86 2.43
CA THR A 142 13.41 2.69 3.23
C THR A 142 13.62 1.68 4.36
N ILE A 143 14.28 0.54 4.07
CA ILE A 143 14.59 -0.49 5.07
C ILE A 143 15.55 0.07 6.13
N ALA A 144 16.60 0.78 5.73
CA ALA A 144 17.55 1.39 6.64
C ALA A 144 16.86 2.42 7.56
N ALA A 145 16.02 3.30 6.98
CA ALA A 145 15.25 4.26 7.76
C ALA A 145 14.30 3.58 8.76
N ALA A 146 13.66 2.48 8.35
CA ALA A 146 12.79 1.70 9.24
C ALA A 146 13.55 1.04 10.39
N ALA A 147 14.73 0.48 10.12
CA ALA A 147 15.59 -0.09 11.15
C ALA A 147 15.99 0.95 12.21
N GLU A 148 16.44 2.13 11.78
CA GLU A 148 16.77 3.22 12.71
C GLU A 148 15.54 3.74 13.47
N ALA A 149 14.39 3.86 12.80
CA ALA A 149 13.14 4.30 13.41
C ALA A 149 12.69 3.31 14.49
N MET A 150 12.69 2.01 14.19
CA MET A 150 12.31 0.96 15.13
C MET A 150 13.29 0.85 16.30
N ALA A 151 14.60 0.95 16.06
CA ALA A 151 15.59 1.00 17.12
C ALA A 151 15.39 2.20 18.06
N HIS A 152 15.02 3.36 17.51
CA HIS A 152 14.66 4.53 18.31
C HIS A 152 13.42 4.27 19.16
N LEU A 153 12.35 3.72 18.60
CA LEU A 153 11.13 3.38 19.36
C LEU A 153 11.43 2.42 20.52
N ALA A 154 12.19 1.35 20.26
CA ALA A 154 12.59 0.39 21.29
C ALA A 154 13.44 1.04 22.40
N SER A 155 14.20 2.10 22.09
CA SER A 155 14.97 2.83 23.10
C SER A 155 14.13 3.67 24.06
N LEU A 156 12.90 4.04 23.67
CA LEU A 156 11.98 4.81 24.51
C LEU A 156 11.24 3.91 25.53
N GLU A 157 11.30 2.59 25.35
CA GLU A 157 10.62 1.60 26.20
C GLU A 157 11.55 1.00 27.28
N ARG A 158 12.81 1.42 27.31
CA ARG A 158 13.82 1.06 28.32
C ARG A 158 14.00 2.17 29.34
#